data_AF-A0A382XNL8-F1
#
_entry.id   AF-A0A382XNL8-F1
#
_cell.length_a   1.000
_cell.length_b   1.000
_cell.length_c   1.000
_cell.angle_alpha   90.00
_cell.angle_beta   90.00
_cell.angle_gamma   90.00
#
_symmetry.space_group_name_H-M   'P 1'
#
loop_
_entity.id
_entity.type
_entity.pdbx_description
1 polymer ?
#
loop_
_entity_poly.entity_id
_entity_poly.type
_entity_poly.pdbx_seq_one_letter_code
_entity_poly.pdbx_strand_id
1 'polypeptide(L)'
;GGSPVMVHDLKKAMFSDMPVFVLASLGVIALLLVILFRRLSGLVLPILTVIFSLLTALGLVAATGTKMTIVMQILPSFLLAVGIGYSVHLLVIYYRHLRDHGDKGEAIAFAMGHSGLAILITSLTTAGGLLSFVPVKVAPVSDLGLFGAAGVLLCVFFTLVLLPALLSVLPEGKPAVVAEKLYMQETSRPQLSFADRMLKGCGNFAVNRPWTVIVISVLIALMSSFGAAQLRFSHNPVAWLPDDHSLRNATDAINDHMKGSAAIELVVE
;
A
#
# COMPACT_ATOMS: atom_id res chain seq x y z
N GLY A 1 -1.14 34.15 -13.82
CA GLY A 1 -1.28 33.79 -12.40
C GLY A 1 -2.76 33.71 -12.07
N GLY A 2 -3.16 32.79 -11.20
CA GLY A 2 -4.57 32.60 -10.82
C GLY A 2 -4.93 31.13 -10.59
N SER A 3 -6.08 30.89 -9.93
CA SER A 3 -6.58 29.54 -9.60
C SER A 3 -6.71 28.59 -10.80
N PRO A 4 -7.02 29.01 -12.05
CA PRO A 4 -7.09 28.09 -13.19
C PRO A 4 -5.71 27.58 -13.65
N VAL A 5 -4.67 28.43 -13.58
CA VAL A 5 -3.30 28.05 -13.92
C VAL A 5 -2.74 27.09 -12.87
N MET A 6 -3.03 27.35 -11.60
CA MET A 6 -2.67 26.45 -10.49
C MET A 6 -3.29 25.06 -10.65
N VAL A 7 -4.59 24.97 -10.93
CA VAL A 7 -5.27 23.67 -11.14
C VAL A 7 -4.75 22.95 -12.38
N HIS A 8 -4.40 23.69 -13.44
CA HIS A 8 -3.82 23.13 -14.65
C HIS A 8 -2.42 22.54 -14.40
N ASP A 9 -1.54 23.28 -13.73
CA ASP A 9 -0.17 22.84 -13.43
C ASP A 9 -0.18 21.68 -12.44
N LEU A 10 -1.04 21.73 -11.43
CA LEU A 10 -1.23 20.62 -10.50
C LEU A 10 -1.69 19.37 -11.25
N LYS A 11 -2.71 19.47 -12.11
CA LYS A 11 -3.19 18.35 -12.93
C LYS A 11 -2.10 17.81 -13.85
N LYS A 12 -1.27 18.67 -14.44
CA LYS A 12 -0.17 18.24 -15.31
C LYS A 12 0.92 17.49 -14.53
N ALA A 13 1.28 17.98 -13.34
CA ALA A 13 2.19 17.28 -12.44
C ALA A 13 1.65 15.88 -12.06
N MET A 14 0.36 15.79 -11.73
CA MET A 14 -0.29 14.50 -11.41
C MET A 14 -0.12 13.43 -12.50
N PHE A 15 -0.43 13.77 -13.75
CA PHE A 15 -0.30 12.82 -14.86
C PHE A 15 1.15 12.42 -15.15
N SER A 16 2.11 13.27 -14.80
CA SER A 16 3.54 12.97 -14.92
C SER A 16 4.05 12.09 -13.78
N ASP A 17 3.57 12.31 -12.55
CA ASP A 17 4.08 11.63 -11.35
C ASP A 17 3.46 10.24 -11.17
N MET A 18 2.18 10.05 -11.54
CA MET A 18 1.49 8.77 -11.42
C MET A 18 2.25 7.58 -12.05
N PRO A 19 2.74 7.63 -13.30
CA PRO A 19 3.52 6.53 -13.86
C PRO A 19 4.86 6.34 -13.16
N VAL A 20 5.51 7.42 -12.69
CA VAL A 20 6.78 7.35 -11.95
C VAL A 20 6.59 6.62 -10.62
N PHE A 21 5.54 6.95 -9.86
CA PHE A 21 5.22 6.28 -8.60
C PHE A 21 4.87 4.80 -8.80
N VAL A 22 4.06 4.48 -9.81
CA VAL A 22 3.72 3.08 -10.12
C VAL A 22 4.96 2.29 -10.52
N LEU A 23 5.83 2.85 -11.37
CA LEU A 23 7.02 2.16 -11.84
C LEU A 23 8.09 2.01 -10.74
N ALA A 24 8.27 3.05 -9.90
CA ALA A 24 9.17 3.02 -8.77
C ALA A 24 8.71 2.01 -7.71
N SER A 25 7.43 2.01 -7.35
CA SER A 25 6.86 1.04 -6.40
C SER A 25 6.98 -0.39 -6.93
N LEU A 26 6.67 -0.61 -8.21
CA LEU A 26 6.85 -1.90 -8.86
C LEU A 26 8.32 -2.35 -8.85
N GLY A 27 9.27 -1.44 -9.09
CA GLY A 27 10.71 -1.73 -9.03
C GLY A 27 11.17 -2.16 -7.63
N VAL A 28 10.77 -1.42 -6.59
CA VAL A 28 11.08 -1.76 -5.19
C VAL A 28 10.47 -3.10 -4.81
N ILE A 29 9.22 -3.35 -5.22
CA ILE A 29 8.54 -4.61 -4.90
C ILE A 29 9.13 -5.78 -5.67
N ALA A 30 9.48 -5.60 -6.95
CA ALA A 30 10.16 -6.61 -7.72
C ALA A 30 11.49 -6.99 -7.07
N LEU A 31 12.28 -6.01 -6.62
CA LEU A 31 13.51 -6.24 -5.87
C LEU A 31 13.25 -7.05 -4.60
N LEU A 32 12.24 -6.68 -3.82
CA LEU A 32 11.87 -7.36 -2.58
C LEU A 32 11.43 -8.81 -2.85
N LEU A 33 10.59 -9.04 -3.86
CA LEU A 33 10.14 -10.38 -4.26
C LEU A 33 11.30 -11.26 -4.76
N VAL A 34 12.24 -10.68 -5.51
CA VAL A 34 13.46 -11.38 -5.92
C VAL A 34 14.30 -11.76 -4.70
N ILE A 35 14.46 -10.87 -3.73
CA ILE A 35 15.19 -11.17 -2.50
C ILE A 35 14.48 -12.27 -1.69
N LEU A 36 13.16 -12.21 -1.60
CA LEU A 36 12.35 -13.12 -0.78
C LEU A 36 12.26 -14.53 -1.37
N PHE A 37 11.89 -14.64 -2.64
CA PHE A 37 11.61 -15.92 -3.28
C PHE A 37 12.76 -16.45 -4.13
N ARG A 38 13.65 -15.59 -4.63
CA ARG A 38 14.80 -15.92 -5.50
C ARG A 38 14.45 -16.85 -6.68
N ARG A 39 13.17 -16.83 -7.10
CA ARG A 39 12.58 -17.66 -8.15
C ARG A 39 11.68 -16.78 -9.01
N LEU A 40 11.79 -16.93 -10.33
CA LEU A 40 10.98 -16.14 -11.28
C LEU A 40 9.48 -16.31 -11.06
N SER A 41 9.00 -17.52 -10.73
CA SER A 41 7.59 -17.74 -10.40
C SER A 41 7.14 -16.96 -9.17
N GLY A 42 8.00 -16.80 -8.16
CA GLY A 42 7.70 -16.02 -6.95
C GLY A 42 7.70 -14.51 -7.17
N LEU A 43 8.23 -14.04 -8.30
CA LEU A 43 8.19 -12.65 -8.74
C LEU A 43 7.00 -12.40 -9.67
N VAL A 44 6.88 -13.20 -10.73
CA VAL A 44 5.94 -12.97 -11.84
C VAL A 44 4.50 -13.21 -11.40
N LEU A 45 4.24 -14.24 -10.59
CA LEU A 45 2.88 -14.57 -10.18
C LEU A 45 2.23 -13.47 -9.33
N PRO A 46 2.85 -12.96 -8.23
CA PRO A 46 2.29 -11.85 -7.47
C PRO A 46 2.12 -10.58 -8.29
N ILE A 47 3.09 -10.25 -9.15
CA ILE A 47 3.02 -9.04 -9.97
C ILE A 47 1.85 -9.14 -10.95
N LEU A 48 1.71 -10.27 -11.64
CA LEU A 48 0.67 -10.47 -12.63
C LEU A 48 -0.71 -10.42 -11.98
N THR A 49 -0.93 -11.14 -10.88
CA THR A 49 -2.22 -11.16 -10.17
C THR A 49 -2.64 -9.76 -9.72
N VAL A 50 -1.69 -8.98 -9.21
CA VAL A 50 -1.94 -7.63 -8.71
C VAL A 50 -2.15 -6.63 -9.83
N ILE A 51 -1.43 -6.75 -10.95
CA ILE A 51 -1.69 -5.92 -12.14
C ILE A 51 -3.11 -6.18 -12.67
N PHE A 52 -3.54 -7.45 -12.76
CA PHE A 52 -4.92 -7.75 -13.16
C PHE A 52 -5.95 -7.15 -12.21
N SER A 53 -5.74 -7.25 -10.88
CA SER A 53 -6.65 -6.61 -9.93
C SER A 53 -6.65 -5.09 -10.04
N LEU A 54 -5.48 -4.48 -10.26
CA LEU A 54 -5.33 -3.04 -10.38
C LEU A 54 -6.00 -2.51 -11.64
N LEU A 55 -5.77 -3.16 -12.79
CA LEU A 55 -6.44 -2.81 -14.04
C LEU A 55 -7.96 -2.95 -13.91
N THR A 56 -8.44 -3.98 -13.23
CA THR A 56 -9.88 -4.16 -12.97
C THR A 56 -10.43 -3.05 -12.07
N ALA A 57 -9.72 -2.68 -11.01
CA ALA A 57 -10.12 -1.63 -10.08
C ALA A 57 -10.13 -0.23 -10.75
N LEU A 58 -9.10 0.09 -11.52
CA LEU A 58 -9.04 1.34 -12.29
C LEU A 58 -10.06 1.34 -13.45
N GLY A 59 -10.32 0.18 -14.05
CA GLY A 59 -11.39 -0.02 -15.02
C GLY A 59 -12.76 0.28 -14.41
N LEU A 60 -13.00 -0.10 -13.14
CA LEU A 60 -14.23 0.23 -12.43
C LEU A 60 -14.38 1.75 -12.20
N VAL A 61 -13.29 2.44 -11.86
CA VAL A 61 -13.27 3.91 -11.76
C VAL A 61 -13.61 4.55 -13.12
N ALA A 62 -12.98 4.07 -14.20
CA ALA A 62 -13.22 4.58 -15.54
C ALA A 62 -14.65 4.31 -16.03
N ALA A 63 -15.20 3.13 -15.75
CA ALA A 63 -16.55 2.71 -16.16
C ALA A 63 -17.66 3.50 -15.47
N THR A 64 -17.43 3.95 -14.23
CA THR A 64 -18.39 4.79 -13.48
C THR A 64 -18.35 6.26 -13.89
N GLY A 65 -17.39 6.66 -14.74
CA GLY A 65 -17.24 8.05 -15.20
C GLY A 65 -16.70 9.00 -14.13
N THR A 66 -16.24 8.49 -12.98
CA THR A 66 -15.67 9.31 -11.91
C THR A 66 -14.34 9.91 -12.37
N LYS A 67 -14.20 11.22 -12.20
CA LYS A 67 -12.97 11.94 -12.57
C LYS A 67 -11.86 11.60 -11.58
N MET A 68 -10.70 11.21 -12.09
CA MET A 68 -9.55 10.95 -11.24
C MET A 68 -9.05 12.25 -10.59
N THR A 69 -9.15 12.32 -9.27
CA THR A 69 -8.74 13.49 -8.46
C THR A 69 -7.34 13.32 -7.90
N ILE A 70 -6.77 14.39 -7.34
CA ILE A 70 -5.43 14.40 -6.72
C ILE A 70 -5.30 13.31 -5.66
N VAL A 71 -6.32 13.20 -4.80
CA VAL A 71 -6.38 12.26 -3.69
C VAL A 71 -6.43 10.81 -4.19
N MET A 72 -7.14 10.56 -5.29
CA MET A 72 -7.28 9.21 -5.85
C MET A 72 -5.98 8.67 -6.46
N GLN A 73 -4.97 9.49 -6.74
CA GLN A 73 -3.68 9.00 -7.28
C GLN A 73 -2.91 8.07 -6.33
N ILE A 74 -3.25 8.06 -5.05
CA ILE A 74 -2.67 7.13 -4.08
C ILE A 74 -3.14 5.69 -4.36
N LEU A 75 -4.32 5.54 -4.96
CA LEU A 75 -5.01 4.26 -5.14
C LEU A 75 -4.16 3.19 -5.85
N PRO A 76 -3.50 3.44 -6.99
CA PRO A 76 -2.68 2.43 -7.66
C PRO A 76 -1.52 1.91 -6.80
N SER A 77 -0.75 2.81 -6.19
CA SER A 77 0.38 2.43 -5.33
C SER A 77 -0.09 1.69 -4.08
N PHE A 78 -1.22 2.11 -3.52
CA PHE A 78 -1.84 1.45 -2.37
C PHE A 78 -2.30 0.03 -2.68
N LEU A 79 -3.07 -0.16 -3.76
CA LEU A 79 -3.55 -1.48 -4.18
C LEU A 79 -2.38 -2.40 -4.57
N LEU A 80 -1.33 -1.85 -5.18
CA LEU A 80 -0.13 -2.61 -5.52
C LEU A 80 0.57 -3.14 -4.26
N ALA A 81 0.75 -2.30 -3.24
CA ALA A 81 1.37 -2.71 -1.97
C ALA A 81 0.53 -3.76 -1.23
N VAL A 82 -0.78 -3.53 -1.11
CA VAL A 82 -1.71 -4.41 -0.39
C VAL A 82 -1.87 -5.75 -1.11
N GLY A 83 -2.11 -5.74 -2.42
CA GLY A 83 -2.28 -6.96 -3.21
C GLY A 83 -1.04 -7.84 -3.23
N ILE A 84 0.15 -7.23 -3.24
CA ILE A 84 1.41 -7.99 -3.19
C ILE A 84 1.61 -8.58 -1.79
N GLY A 85 1.24 -7.86 -0.73
CA GLY A 85 1.22 -8.43 0.63
C GLY A 85 0.38 -9.70 0.73
N TYR A 86 -0.83 -9.71 0.16
CA TYR A 86 -1.71 -10.88 0.14
C TYR A 86 -1.10 -12.04 -0.64
N SER A 87 -0.60 -11.76 -1.84
CA SER A 87 0.03 -12.77 -2.69
C SER A 87 1.27 -13.36 -1.99
N VAL A 88 2.17 -12.52 -1.47
CA VAL A 88 3.37 -12.96 -0.75
C VAL A 88 3.01 -13.87 0.43
N HIS A 89 2.03 -13.48 1.24
CA HIS A 89 1.63 -14.27 2.41
C HIS A 89 1.17 -15.68 1.99
N LEU A 90 0.39 -15.79 0.91
CA LEU A 90 -0.06 -17.07 0.37
C LEU A 90 1.09 -17.88 -0.27
N LEU A 91 1.95 -17.25 -1.08
CA LEU A 91 3.07 -17.92 -1.74
C LEU A 91 4.12 -18.45 -0.76
N VAL A 92 4.37 -17.76 0.36
CA VAL A 92 5.32 -18.23 1.38
C VAL A 92 4.87 -19.57 1.95
N ILE A 93 3.59 -19.71 2.31
CA ILE A 93 3.05 -20.96 2.85
C ILE A 93 2.99 -22.03 1.77
N TYR A 94 2.57 -21.68 0.54
CA TYR A 94 2.57 -22.60 -0.59
C TYR A 94 3.97 -23.17 -0.87
N TYR A 95 5.00 -22.32 -1.00
CA TYR A 95 6.36 -22.80 -1.29
C TYR A 95 6.95 -23.59 -0.15
N ARG A 96 6.61 -23.25 1.10
CA ARG A 96 7.01 -24.05 2.26
C ARG A 96 6.42 -25.45 2.19
N HIS A 97 5.10 -25.56 2.02
CA HIS A 97 4.43 -26.87 2.00
C HIS A 97 4.84 -27.71 0.78
N LEU A 98 4.94 -27.09 -0.41
CA LEU A 98 5.38 -27.74 -1.64
C LEU A 98 6.77 -28.36 -1.47
N ARG A 99 7.67 -27.69 -0.78
CA ARG A 99 9.03 -28.20 -0.59
C ARG A 99 9.07 -29.36 0.39
N ASP A 100 8.23 -29.34 1.42
CA ASP A 100 8.22 -30.35 2.47
C ASP A 100 7.51 -31.65 2.01
N HIS A 101 6.50 -31.56 1.11
CA HIS A 101 5.65 -32.69 0.72
C HIS A 101 5.70 -33.03 -0.77
N GLY A 102 6.15 -32.12 -1.64
CA GLY A 102 6.31 -32.36 -3.08
C GLY A 102 5.02 -32.36 -3.91
N ASP A 103 3.84 -32.44 -3.28
CA ASP A 103 2.56 -32.36 -3.99
C ASP A 103 2.07 -30.90 -4.12
N LYS A 104 1.88 -30.49 -5.37
CA LYS A 104 1.47 -29.15 -5.74
C LYS A 104 0.01 -28.84 -5.42
N GLY A 105 -0.88 -29.79 -5.67
CA GLY A 105 -2.31 -29.62 -5.39
C GLY A 105 -2.54 -29.53 -3.89
N GLU A 106 -1.88 -30.39 -3.13
CA GLU A 106 -1.89 -30.38 -1.66
C GLU A 106 -1.31 -29.09 -1.11
N ALA A 107 -0.17 -28.61 -1.64
CA ALA A 107 0.42 -27.34 -1.21
C ALA A 107 -0.50 -26.13 -1.45
N ILE A 108 -1.22 -26.10 -2.57
CA ILE A 108 -2.21 -25.05 -2.85
C ILE A 108 -3.36 -25.14 -1.85
N ALA A 109 -3.94 -26.33 -1.67
CA ALA A 109 -5.04 -26.56 -0.74
C ALA A 109 -4.66 -26.20 0.71
N PHE A 110 -3.45 -26.58 1.13
CA PHE A 110 -2.90 -26.26 2.44
C PHE A 110 -2.71 -24.76 2.62
N ALA A 111 -2.10 -24.07 1.65
CA ALA A 111 -1.91 -22.61 1.71
C ALA A 111 -3.25 -21.86 1.77
N MET A 112 -4.24 -22.32 1.00
CA MET A 112 -5.60 -21.77 1.02
C MET A 112 -6.28 -21.99 2.39
N GLY A 113 -6.17 -23.18 2.96
CA GLY A 113 -6.72 -23.50 4.28
C GLY A 113 -6.04 -22.74 5.43
N HIS A 114 -4.72 -22.52 5.33
CA HIS A 114 -3.94 -21.86 6.38
C HIS A 114 -4.02 -20.33 6.32
N SER A 115 -3.81 -19.73 5.15
CA SER A 115 -3.70 -18.28 4.98
C SER A 115 -4.92 -17.63 4.32
N GLY A 116 -5.76 -18.40 3.62
CA GLY A 116 -6.88 -17.85 2.85
C GLY A 116 -7.88 -17.08 3.71
N LEU A 117 -8.30 -17.66 4.85
CA LEU A 117 -9.22 -16.98 5.76
C LEU A 117 -8.59 -15.74 6.40
N ALA A 118 -7.31 -15.80 6.79
CA ALA A 118 -6.60 -14.66 7.36
C ALA A 118 -6.49 -13.49 6.37
N ILE A 119 -6.21 -13.79 5.10
CA ILE A 119 -6.18 -12.80 4.02
C ILE A 119 -7.57 -12.21 3.78
N LEU A 120 -8.62 -13.03 3.74
CA LEU A 120 -10.01 -12.56 3.61
C LEU A 120 -10.39 -11.58 4.71
N ILE A 121 -10.16 -11.95 5.97
CA ILE A 121 -10.51 -11.09 7.12
C ILE A 121 -9.72 -9.78 7.06
N THR A 122 -8.41 -9.83 6.77
CA THR A 122 -7.56 -8.63 6.65
C THR A 122 -8.04 -7.71 5.51
N SER A 123 -8.47 -8.30 4.40
CA SER A 123 -9.00 -7.52 3.27
C SER A 123 -10.35 -6.87 3.61
N LEU A 124 -11.21 -7.56 4.36
CA LEU A 124 -12.51 -7.04 4.77
C LEU A 124 -12.37 -5.91 5.78
N THR A 125 -11.46 -6.02 6.74
CA THR A 125 -11.18 -4.93 7.70
C THR A 125 -10.58 -3.72 7.00
N THR A 126 -9.67 -3.93 6.03
CA THR A 126 -9.11 -2.85 5.21
C THR A 126 -10.18 -2.17 4.36
N ALA A 127 -11.06 -2.95 3.71
CA ALA A 127 -12.18 -2.43 2.95
C ALA A 127 -13.15 -1.65 3.84
N GLY A 128 -13.48 -2.18 5.03
CA GLY A 128 -14.30 -1.48 6.03
C GLY A 128 -13.69 -0.15 6.48
N GLY A 129 -12.37 -0.11 6.67
CA GLY A 129 -11.64 1.12 6.97
C GLY A 129 -11.76 2.16 5.85
N LEU A 130 -11.61 1.75 4.59
CA LEU A 130 -11.77 2.64 3.43
C LEU A 130 -13.23 3.10 3.25
N LEU A 131 -14.20 2.21 3.48
CA LEU A 131 -15.62 2.57 3.42
C LEU A 131 -16.02 3.62 4.45
N SER A 132 -15.28 3.75 5.56
CA SER A 132 -15.50 4.82 6.54
C SER A 132 -15.29 6.23 5.97
N PHE A 133 -14.66 6.36 4.80
CA PHE A 133 -14.47 7.65 4.13
C PHE A 133 -15.66 8.06 3.26
N VAL A 134 -16.55 7.13 2.89
CA VAL A 134 -17.72 7.40 2.03
C VAL A 134 -18.66 8.49 2.59
N PRO A 135 -18.93 8.56 3.91
CA PRO A 135 -19.80 9.61 4.46
C PRO A 135 -19.17 11.02 4.44
N VAL A 136 -17.89 11.16 4.09
CA VAL A 136 -17.18 12.45 4.10
C VAL A 136 -17.68 13.34 2.97
N LYS A 137 -18.06 14.59 3.29
CA LYS A 137 -18.59 15.58 2.31
C LYS A 137 -17.58 16.02 1.24
N VAL A 138 -16.31 15.68 1.41
CA VAL A 138 -15.22 15.98 0.47
C VAL A 138 -15.19 14.87 -0.58
N ALA A 139 -15.76 15.12 -1.77
CA ALA A 139 -15.93 14.13 -2.83
C ALA A 139 -14.65 13.32 -3.17
N PRO A 140 -13.45 13.94 -3.35
CA PRO A 140 -12.21 13.20 -3.58
C PRO A 140 -11.87 12.13 -2.51
N VAL A 141 -12.25 12.38 -1.25
CA VAL A 141 -11.98 11.49 -0.12
C VAL A 141 -13.02 10.37 -0.07
N SER A 142 -14.29 10.70 -0.32
CA SER A 142 -15.37 9.70 -0.44
C SER A 142 -15.11 8.73 -1.60
N ASP A 143 -14.70 9.25 -2.77
CA ASP A 143 -14.37 8.44 -3.95
C ASP A 143 -13.19 7.50 -3.66
N LEU A 144 -12.15 7.98 -2.99
CA LEU A 144 -11.04 7.12 -2.54
C LEU A 144 -11.53 6.00 -1.62
N GLY A 145 -12.46 6.29 -0.71
CA GLY A 145 -13.06 5.28 0.17
C GLY A 145 -13.80 4.19 -0.58
N LEU A 146 -14.68 4.58 -1.51
CA LEU A 146 -15.49 3.66 -2.30
C LEU A 146 -14.64 2.80 -3.24
N PHE A 147 -13.82 3.43 -4.08
CA PHE A 147 -13.00 2.72 -5.08
C PHE A 147 -11.80 2.01 -4.44
N GLY A 148 -11.28 2.53 -3.34
CA GLY A 148 -10.29 1.86 -2.50
C GLY A 148 -10.82 0.55 -1.94
N ALA A 149 -11.99 0.58 -1.30
CA ALA A 149 -12.61 -0.62 -0.75
C ALA A 149 -12.90 -1.65 -1.83
N ALA A 150 -13.50 -1.23 -2.95
CA ALA A 150 -13.75 -2.11 -4.10
C ALA A 150 -12.45 -2.71 -4.65
N GLY A 151 -11.40 -1.89 -4.79
CA GLY A 151 -10.08 -2.33 -5.24
C GLY A 151 -9.45 -3.37 -4.32
N VAL A 152 -9.56 -3.21 -3.00
CA VAL A 152 -9.05 -4.20 -2.02
C VAL A 152 -9.82 -5.52 -2.12
N LEU A 153 -11.15 -5.46 -2.27
CA LEU A 153 -11.98 -6.65 -2.46
C LEU A 153 -11.65 -7.37 -3.77
N LEU A 154 -11.36 -6.63 -4.84
CA LEU A 154 -10.85 -7.21 -6.08
C LEU A 154 -9.46 -7.82 -5.89
N CYS A 155 -8.55 -7.16 -5.17
CA CYS A 155 -7.21 -7.70 -4.89
C CYS A 155 -7.29 -9.06 -4.18
N VAL A 156 -8.13 -9.19 -3.15
CA VAL A 156 -8.27 -10.48 -2.45
C VAL A 156 -8.95 -11.52 -3.34
N PHE A 157 -9.94 -11.14 -4.15
CA PHE A 157 -10.58 -12.05 -5.10
C PHE A 157 -9.55 -12.63 -6.09
N PHE A 158 -8.75 -11.78 -6.75
CA PHE A 158 -7.69 -12.25 -7.64
C PHE A 158 -6.61 -13.04 -6.91
N THR A 159 -6.28 -12.70 -5.66
CA THR A 159 -5.28 -13.44 -4.88
C THR A 159 -5.76 -14.83 -4.44
N LEU A 160 -7.06 -15.02 -4.21
CA LEU A 160 -7.60 -16.31 -3.76
C LEU A 160 -8.15 -17.17 -4.89
N VAL A 161 -8.40 -16.59 -6.06
CA VAL A 161 -8.93 -17.31 -7.23
C VAL A 161 -7.88 -17.41 -8.32
N LEU A 162 -7.40 -16.28 -8.84
CA LEU A 162 -6.49 -16.26 -9.99
C LEU A 162 -5.11 -16.81 -9.61
N LEU A 163 -4.56 -16.44 -8.45
CA LEU A 163 -3.23 -16.89 -8.07
C LEU A 163 -3.13 -18.42 -7.88
N PRO A 164 -4.03 -19.11 -7.14
CA PRO A 164 -4.05 -20.57 -7.09
C PRO A 164 -4.24 -21.23 -8.46
N ALA A 165 -5.08 -20.66 -9.33
CA ALA A 165 -5.28 -21.16 -10.69
C ALA A 165 -4.02 -21.02 -11.57
N LEU A 166 -3.32 -19.90 -11.47
CA LEU A 166 -2.03 -19.72 -12.15
C LEU A 166 -0.98 -20.67 -11.59
N LEU A 167 -0.94 -20.82 -10.26
CA LEU A 167 -0.08 -21.78 -9.61
C LEU A 167 -0.33 -23.17 -10.16
N SER A 168 -1.58 -23.66 -10.24
CA SER A 168 -1.90 -25.02 -10.71
C SER A 168 -1.44 -25.29 -12.15
N VAL A 169 -1.49 -24.31 -13.05
CA VAL A 169 -1.14 -24.48 -14.48
C VAL A 169 0.37 -24.37 -14.74
N LEU A 170 1.12 -23.57 -13.97
CA LEU A 170 2.53 -23.32 -14.26
C LEU A 170 3.44 -24.52 -13.94
N PRO A 171 4.28 -24.99 -14.88
CA PRO A 171 5.25 -26.06 -14.64
C PRO A 171 6.34 -25.61 -13.66
N GLU A 172 6.81 -26.54 -12.83
CA GLU A 172 7.77 -26.23 -11.77
C GLU A 172 9.14 -25.88 -12.35
N GLY A 173 9.53 -24.59 -12.29
CA GLY A 173 10.95 -24.24 -12.41
C GLY A 173 11.70 -24.78 -11.18
N LYS A 174 12.79 -25.53 -11.35
CA LYS A 174 13.58 -26.11 -10.23
C LYS A 174 13.75 -25.10 -9.08
N PRO A 175 13.61 -25.50 -7.80
CA PRO A 175 13.92 -24.62 -6.70
C PRO A 175 15.37 -24.15 -6.82
N ALA A 176 15.59 -22.83 -6.81
CA ALA A 176 16.94 -22.28 -6.77
C ALA A 176 17.56 -22.70 -5.44
N VAL A 177 18.66 -23.47 -5.51
CA VAL A 177 19.47 -24.16 -4.49
C VAL A 177 19.86 -23.31 -3.25
N VAL A 178 19.45 -22.04 -3.15
CA VAL A 178 19.72 -21.14 -2.03
C VAL A 178 18.48 -20.84 -1.17
N ALA A 179 17.25 -20.98 -1.70
CA ALA A 179 16.04 -21.08 -0.86
C ALA A 179 16.10 -22.34 0.02
N GLU A 180 16.77 -23.38 -0.49
CA GLU A 180 17.17 -24.59 0.23
C GLU A 180 18.12 -24.26 1.40
N LYS A 181 19.13 -23.40 1.20
CA LYS A 181 20.09 -22.99 2.26
C LYS A 181 19.48 -22.11 3.35
N LEU A 182 18.60 -21.16 3.01
CA LEU A 182 17.96 -20.26 3.99
C LEU A 182 16.97 -20.99 4.90
N TYR A 183 16.33 -22.06 4.41
CA TYR A 183 15.34 -22.82 5.17
C TYR A 183 15.89 -24.11 5.81
N MET A 184 16.92 -24.77 5.25
CA MET A 184 17.67 -25.83 5.98
C MET A 184 18.31 -25.26 7.26
N GLN A 185 18.52 -23.94 7.30
CA GLN A 185 18.95 -23.22 8.49
C GLN A 185 17.85 -23.09 9.56
N GLU A 186 16.56 -23.08 9.17
CA GLU A 186 15.43 -22.98 10.11
C GLU A 186 15.15 -24.30 10.84
N THR A 187 15.38 -25.44 10.18
CA THR A 187 15.20 -26.78 10.78
C THR A 187 16.49 -27.46 11.26
N SER A 188 17.70 -26.96 10.96
CA SER A 188 18.92 -27.72 11.31
C SER A 188 20.18 -26.94 11.75
N ARG A 189 20.25 -25.59 11.80
CA ARG A 189 21.42 -24.93 12.43
C ARG A 189 21.12 -23.62 13.19
N PRO A 190 21.61 -23.47 14.44
CA PRO A 190 21.47 -22.28 15.26
C PRO A 190 22.48 -21.20 14.84
N GLN A 191 22.39 -20.69 13.61
CA GLN A 191 22.96 -19.39 13.28
C GLN A 191 21.78 -18.47 12.98
N LEU A 192 21.34 -17.75 14.00
CA LEU A 192 20.34 -16.70 13.86
C LEU A 192 20.82 -15.72 12.80
N SER A 193 20.03 -15.54 11.72
CA SER A 193 20.19 -14.38 10.85
C SER A 193 20.16 -13.12 11.73
N PHE A 194 20.86 -12.05 11.34
CA PHE A 194 20.87 -10.81 12.11
C PHE A 194 19.44 -10.35 12.45
N ALA A 195 18.51 -10.50 11.50
CA ALA A 195 17.09 -10.25 11.68
C ALA A 195 16.47 -11.13 12.78
N ASP A 196 16.71 -12.44 12.77
CA ASP A 196 16.17 -13.37 13.79
C ASP A 196 16.74 -13.07 15.18
N ARG A 197 18.01 -12.67 15.26
CA ARG A 197 18.66 -12.31 16.52
C ARG A 197 18.06 -11.03 17.09
N MET A 198 17.81 -10.03 16.24
CA MET A 198 17.11 -8.82 16.62
C MET A 198 15.68 -9.12 17.07
N LEU A 199 14.91 -9.90 16.30
CA LEU A 199 13.53 -10.27 16.63
C LEU A 199 13.45 -11.03 17.96
N LYS A 200 14.33 -12.01 18.20
CA LYS A 200 14.41 -12.70 19.50
C LYS A 200 14.83 -11.77 20.63
N GLY A 201 15.75 -10.83 20.38
CA GLY A 201 16.12 -9.80 21.34
C GLY A 201 14.95 -8.91 21.74
N CYS A 202 14.20 -8.42 20.76
CA CYS A 202 12.97 -7.63 20.97
C CYS A 202 11.92 -8.44 21.74
N GLY A 203 11.68 -9.70 21.37
CA GLY A 203 10.75 -10.59 22.06
C GLY A 203 11.14 -10.82 23.51
N ASN A 204 12.41 -11.17 23.76
CA ASN A 204 12.92 -11.36 25.13
C ASN A 204 12.85 -10.09 25.96
N PHE A 205 13.16 -8.92 25.38
CA PHE A 205 13.04 -7.64 26.08
C PHE A 205 11.59 -7.35 26.46
N ALA A 206 10.65 -7.56 25.54
CA ALA A 206 9.23 -7.34 25.78
C ALA A 206 8.68 -8.25 26.89
N VAL A 207 9.09 -9.52 26.92
CA VAL A 207 8.62 -10.50 27.91
C VAL A 207 9.31 -10.33 29.28
N ASN A 208 10.60 -9.98 29.30
CA ASN A 208 11.35 -9.85 30.56
C ASN A 208 11.13 -8.50 31.27
N ARG A 209 10.67 -7.47 30.56
CA ARG A 209 10.39 -6.13 31.14
C ARG A 209 9.04 -5.56 30.66
N PRO A 210 7.92 -6.27 30.88
CA PRO A 210 6.62 -5.90 30.30
C PRO A 210 6.13 -4.53 30.79
N TRP A 211 6.31 -4.22 32.07
CA TRP A 211 5.91 -2.93 32.63
C TRP A 211 6.68 -1.75 32.05
N THR A 212 7.97 -1.92 31.74
CA THR A 212 8.76 -0.89 31.05
C THR A 212 8.24 -0.64 29.65
N VAL A 213 7.92 -1.71 28.90
CA VAL A 213 7.34 -1.59 27.55
C VAL A 213 5.98 -0.90 27.58
N ILE A 214 5.12 -1.27 28.52
CA ILE A 214 3.79 -0.66 28.66
C ILE A 214 3.91 0.83 28.99
N VAL A 215 4.73 1.20 29.98
CA VAL A 215 4.88 2.61 30.39
C VAL A 215 5.44 3.46 29.26
N ILE A 216 6.49 3.00 28.57
CA ILE A 216 7.06 3.72 27.43
C ILE A 216 6.03 3.87 26.31
N SER A 217 5.29 2.80 25.99
CA SER A 217 4.26 2.85 24.94
C SER A 217 3.13 3.82 25.28
N VAL A 218 2.68 3.85 26.54
CA VAL A 218 1.65 4.78 27.02
C VAL A 218 2.15 6.22 27.00
N LEU A 219 3.39 6.48 27.43
CA LEU A 219 3.99 7.81 27.38
C LEU A 219 4.10 8.33 25.95
N ILE A 220 4.56 7.49 25.02
CA ILE A 220 4.64 7.83 23.59
C ILE A 220 3.25 8.11 23.02
N ALA A 221 2.25 7.30 23.36
CA ALA A 221 0.87 7.49 22.91
C ALA A 221 0.29 8.82 23.42
N LEU A 222 0.48 9.15 24.71
CA LEU A 222 0.01 10.40 25.30
C LEU A 222 0.70 11.62 24.68
N MET A 223 2.02 11.55 24.50
CA MET A 223 2.80 12.63 23.87
C MET A 223 2.37 12.86 22.42
N SER A 224 2.13 11.78 21.67
CA SER A 224 1.68 11.85 20.27
C SER A 224 0.25 12.41 20.18
N SER A 225 -0.63 12.01 21.10
CA SER A 225 -2.01 12.51 21.16
C SER A 225 -2.05 13.99 21.53
N PHE A 226 -1.19 14.43 22.46
CA PHE A 226 -1.04 15.85 22.81
C PHE A 226 -0.51 16.68 21.63
N GLY A 227 0.48 16.17 20.89
CA GLY A 227 0.97 16.83 19.68
C GLY A 227 -0.09 16.91 18.58
N ALA A 228 -0.88 15.84 18.41
CA ALA A 228 -1.98 15.80 17.45
C ALA A 228 -3.06 16.85 17.76
N ALA A 229 -3.36 17.09 19.04
CA ALA A 229 -4.32 18.11 19.48
C ALA A 229 -3.89 19.55 19.16
N GLN A 230 -2.60 19.78 18.87
CA GLN A 230 -2.07 21.10 18.51
C GLN A 230 -2.00 21.34 17.00
N LEU A 231 -2.46 20.40 16.16
CA LEU A 231 -2.46 20.61 14.71
C LEU A 231 -3.35 21.80 14.33
N ARG A 232 -2.74 22.75 13.61
CA ARG A 232 -3.47 23.83 12.94
C ARG A 232 -3.76 23.43 11.51
N PHE A 233 -5.04 23.46 11.13
CA PHE A 233 -5.46 23.18 9.76
C PHE A 233 -5.16 24.40 8.87
N SER A 234 -4.31 24.22 7.85
CA SER A 234 -4.09 25.23 6.81
C SER A 234 -4.72 24.75 5.51
N HIS A 235 -5.67 25.53 4.98
CA HIS A 235 -6.38 25.26 3.72
C HIS A 235 -5.81 26.04 2.52
N ASN A 236 -4.58 26.55 2.59
CA ASN A 236 -3.99 27.34 1.51
C ASN A 236 -3.19 26.45 0.52
N PRO A 237 -3.69 26.20 -0.71
CA PRO A 237 -2.99 25.35 -1.68
C PRO A 237 -1.70 25.98 -2.22
N VAL A 238 -1.55 27.30 -2.13
CA VAL A 238 -0.34 28.02 -2.57
C VAL A 238 0.85 27.66 -1.68
N ALA A 239 0.60 27.37 -0.40
CA ALA A 239 1.63 26.91 0.54
C ALA A 239 2.10 25.47 0.29
N TRP A 240 1.44 24.72 -0.61
CA TRP A 240 1.88 23.36 -0.99
C TRP A 240 2.94 23.36 -2.10
N LEU A 241 3.17 24.52 -2.74
CA LEU A 241 4.18 24.67 -3.79
C LEU A 241 5.57 24.96 -3.16
N PRO A 242 6.66 24.41 -3.70
CA PRO A 242 8.03 24.73 -3.30
C PRO A 242 8.28 26.26 -3.27
N ASP A 243 9.14 26.72 -2.35
CA ASP A 243 9.42 28.15 -2.17
C ASP A 243 9.98 28.81 -3.46
N ASP A 244 10.60 28.04 -4.36
CA ASP A 244 11.18 28.50 -5.63
C ASP A 244 10.17 28.48 -6.81
N HIS A 245 8.95 27.97 -6.62
CA HIS A 245 8.00 27.83 -7.71
C HIS A 245 7.49 29.20 -8.21
N SER A 246 7.61 29.45 -9.51
CA SER A 246 7.26 30.74 -10.14
C SER A 246 5.83 31.21 -9.83
N LEU A 247 4.90 30.28 -9.66
CA LEU A 247 3.50 30.56 -9.29
C LEU A 247 3.35 31.05 -7.83
N ARG A 248 4.15 30.54 -6.89
CA ARG A 248 4.14 30.97 -5.49
C ARG A 248 4.74 32.36 -5.36
N ASN A 249 5.91 32.58 -5.96
CA ASN A 249 6.57 33.88 -6.01
C ASN A 249 5.70 34.96 -6.68
N ALA A 250 4.99 34.62 -7.75
CA ALA A 250 4.05 35.55 -8.39
C ALA A 250 2.82 35.85 -7.51
N THR A 251 2.32 34.85 -6.77
CA THR A 251 1.16 35.04 -5.88
C THR A 251 1.54 35.83 -4.63
N ASP A 252 2.69 35.53 -4.04
CA ASP A 252 3.23 36.23 -2.87
C ASP A 252 3.60 37.69 -3.23
N ALA A 253 4.21 37.92 -4.39
CA ALA A 253 4.50 39.28 -4.87
C ALA A 253 3.23 40.11 -5.12
N ILE A 254 2.16 39.51 -5.64
CA ILE A 254 0.85 40.16 -5.78
C ILE A 254 0.25 40.44 -4.41
N ASN A 255 0.33 39.49 -3.47
CA ASN A 255 -0.25 39.63 -2.15
C ASN A 255 0.46 40.71 -1.32
N ASP A 256 1.79 40.80 -1.43
CA ASP A 256 2.63 41.81 -0.76
C ASP A 256 2.40 43.22 -1.32
N HIS A 257 2.25 43.36 -2.65
CA HIS A 257 2.00 44.67 -3.28
C HIS A 257 0.55 45.13 -3.19
N MET A 258 -0.42 44.21 -3.18
CA MET A 258 -1.85 44.53 -3.22
C MET A 258 -2.55 44.36 -1.85
N LYS A 259 -1.80 43.96 -0.80
CA LYS A 259 -2.30 43.73 0.57
C LYS A 259 -3.49 42.76 0.66
N GLY A 260 -3.55 41.76 -0.21
CA GLY A 260 -4.65 40.79 -0.26
C GLY A 260 -5.40 40.81 -1.59
N SER A 261 -5.42 39.68 -2.30
CA SER A 261 -6.23 39.49 -3.51
C SER A 261 -7.46 38.61 -3.29
N ALA A 262 -7.78 38.27 -2.04
CA ALA A 262 -8.93 37.43 -1.71
C ALA A 262 -10.22 38.26 -1.74
N ALA A 263 -11.04 38.06 -2.77
CA ALA A 263 -12.37 38.64 -2.85
C ALA A 263 -13.32 37.85 -1.92
N ILE A 264 -13.98 38.55 -1.00
CA ILE A 264 -15.12 37.98 -0.26
C ILE A 264 -16.37 38.28 -1.09
N GLU A 265 -16.93 37.25 -1.73
CA GLU A 265 -18.24 37.36 -2.38
C GLU A 265 -19.33 37.10 -1.35
N LEU A 266 -20.18 38.10 -1.14
CA LEU A 266 -21.34 38.01 -0.26
C LEU A 266 -22.58 37.81 -1.14
N VAL A 267 -23.09 36.58 -1.18
CA VAL A 267 -24.32 36.25 -1.88
C VAL A 267 -25.48 36.43 -0.90
N VAL A 268 -26.37 37.37 -1.21
CA VAL A 268 -27.62 37.57 -0.47
C VAL A 268 -28.72 36.88 -1.27
N GLU A 269 -29.30 35.81 -0.71
CA GLU A 269 -30.55 35.19 -1.19
C GLU A 269 -31.77 35.94 -0.66
#